data_AF-A0A7W7W9T8-F1
#
_entry.id   AF-A0A7W7W9T8-F1
#
_cell.length_a   1.000
_cell.length_b   1.000
_cell.length_c   1.000
_cell.angle_alpha   90.00
_cell.angle_beta   90.00
_cell.angle_gamma   90.00
#
_symmetry.space_group_name_H-M   'P 1'
#
loop_
_entity.id
_entity.type
_entity.pdbx_description
1 polymer ?
#
loop_
_entity_poly.entity_id
_entity_poly.type
_entity_poly.pdbx_seq_one_letter_code
_entity_poly.pdbx_strand_id
1 'polypeptide(L)' 'MDLQAVEALNDDLAKFAGDIFKYLAHRGQRDYGQQYLRGLMLDGKRKSVEPMAGRLGLPRQNLGHFVAQST' A
#
# COMPACT_ATOMS: atom_id res chain seq x y z
N MET A 1 0.59 -17.08 13.63
CA MET A 1 -0.54 -17.05 12.68
C MET A 1 -0.25 -18.11 11.63
N ASP A 2 -1.24 -18.92 11.27
CA ASP A 2 -1.07 -19.93 10.21
C ASP A 2 -0.95 -19.26 8.83
N LEU A 3 -0.28 -19.90 7.87
CA LEU A 3 -0.02 -19.35 6.53
C LEU A 3 -1.33 -19.04 5.78
N GLN A 4 -2.34 -19.90 5.92
CA GLN A 4 -3.66 -19.72 5.31
C GLN A 4 -4.37 -18.50 5.90
N ALA A 5 -4.28 -18.30 7.22
CA ALA A 5 -4.81 -17.11 7.87
C ALA A 5 -4.11 -15.81 7.38
N VAL A 6 -2.80 -15.86 7.07
CA VAL A 6 -2.08 -14.71 6.49
C VAL A 6 -2.52 -14.43 5.05
N GLU A 7 -2.72 -15.47 4.24
CA GLU A 7 -3.21 -15.34 2.86
C GLU A 7 -4.63 -14.78 2.82
N ALA A 8 -5.54 -15.32 3.62
CA ALA A 8 -6.91 -14.82 3.73
C ALA A 8 -6.95 -13.34 4.17
N LEU A 9 -6.12 -12.97 5.14
CA LEU A 9 -6.01 -11.58 5.59
C LEU A 9 -5.48 -10.65 4.46
N ASN A 10 -4.53 -11.12 3.66
CA ASN A 10 -4.02 -10.36 2.52
C ASN A 10 -5.10 -10.11 1.46
N ASP A 11 -5.94 -11.11 1.19
CA ASP A 11 -7.03 -11.01 0.23
C ASP A 11 -8.11 -10.03 0.71
N ASP A 12 -8.50 -10.10 1.98
CA ASP A 12 -9.46 -9.18 2.59
C ASP A 12 -8.95 -7.73 2.55
N LEU A 13 -7.65 -7.51 2.85
CA LEU A 13 -7.02 -6.21 2.75
C LEU A 13 -6.97 -5.69 1.30
N ALA A 14 -6.68 -6.56 0.33
CA ALA A 14 -6.66 -6.20 -1.08
C ALA A 14 -8.04 -5.76 -1.57
N LYS A 15 -9.09 -6.48 -1.15
CA LYS A 15 -10.48 -6.15 -1.45
C LYS A 15 -10.90 -4.80 -0.86
N PHE A 16 -10.64 -4.61 0.44
CA PHE A 16 -10.92 -3.35 1.13
C PHE A 16 -10.22 -2.15 0.48
N ALA A 17 -8.92 -2.29 0.17
CA ALA A 17 -8.17 -1.22 -0.47
C ALA A 17 -8.65 -0.95 -1.91
N GLY A 18 -9.05 -2.00 -2.65
CA GLY A 18 -9.72 -1.87 -3.94
C GLY A 18 -11.00 -1.04 -3.86
N ASP A 19 -11.83 -1.27 -2.84
CA ASP A 19 -13.06 -0.51 -2.63
C ASP A 19 -12.83 0.96 -2.30
N ILE A 20 -11.77 1.28 -1.54
CA ILE A 20 -11.39 2.67 -1.23
C ILE A 20 -10.94 3.42 -2.49
N PHE A 21 -10.11 2.79 -3.30
CA PHE A 21 -9.45 3.46 -4.43
C PHE A 21 -10.21 3.33 -5.75
N LYS A 22 -11.36 2.66 -5.79
CA LYS A 22 -12.14 2.45 -7.04
C LYS A 22 -12.54 3.72 -7.77
N TYR A 23 -12.61 4.85 -7.06
CA TYR A 23 -12.97 6.15 -7.64
C TYR A 23 -11.79 6.91 -8.26
N LEU A 24 -10.55 6.44 -8.09
CA LEU A 24 -9.39 7.06 -8.74
C LEU A 24 -9.37 6.69 -10.22
N ALA A 25 -9.29 7.71 -11.08
CA ALA A 25 -9.34 7.55 -12.53
C ALA A 25 -8.17 6.70 -13.06
N HIS A 26 -6.97 6.87 -12.50
CA HIS A 26 -5.76 6.26 -13.02
C HIS A 26 -5.42 4.94 -12.32
N ARG A 27 -5.23 3.88 -13.10
CA ARG A 27 -4.85 2.54 -12.60
C ARG A 27 -3.61 2.60 -11.71
N GLY A 28 -2.57 3.34 -12.13
CA GLY A 28 -1.35 3.50 -11.34
C GLY A 28 -1.62 4.09 -9.95
N GLN A 29 -2.52 5.07 -9.83
CA GLN A 29 -2.86 5.65 -8.52
C GLN A 29 -3.60 4.64 -7.62
N ARG A 30 -4.44 3.78 -8.20
CA ARG A 30 -5.08 2.68 -7.47
C ARG A 30 -4.06 1.68 -6.97
N ASP A 31 -3.18 1.22 -7.87
CA ASP A 31 -2.15 0.22 -7.57
C ASP A 31 -1.19 0.72 -6.45
N TYR A 32 -0.70 1.97 -6.56
CA TYR A 32 0.17 2.56 -5.54
C TYR A 32 -0.56 2.96 -4.25
N GLY A 33 -1.80 3.44 -4.35
CA GLY A 33 -2.63 3.74 -3.19
C GLY A 33 -2.88 2.52 -2.32
N GLN A 34 -3.17 1.37 -2.94
CA GLN A 34 -3.34 0.09 -2.24
C GLN A 34 -2.05 -0.32 -1.50
N GLN A 35 -0.89 -0.20 -2.16
CA GLN A 35 0.41 -0.51 -1.56
C GLN A 35 0.72 0.42 -0.37
N TYR A 36 0.48 1.72 -0.54
CA TYR A 36 0.68 2.73 0.50
C TYR A 36 -0.22 2.47 1.73
N LEU A 37 -1.51 2.20 1.52
CA LEU A 37 -2.45 1.92 2.60
C LEU A 37 -2.06 0.67 3.40
N ARG A 38 -1.67 -0.42 2.71
CA ARG A 38 -1.14 -1.63 3.37
C ARG A 38 0.11 -1.30 4.20
N GLY A 39 1.00 -0.47 3.67
CA GLY A 39 2.19 0.00 4.38
C GLY A 39 1.89 0.82 5.65
N LEU A 40 0.76 1.54 5.69
CA LEU A 40 0.31 2.32 6.86
C LEU A 40 -0.33 1.48 7.98
N MET A 41 -0.81 0.28 7.65
CA MET A 41 -1.45 -0.65 8.59
C MET A 41 -0.46 -1.58 9.28
N LEU A 42 0.76 -1.70 8.76
CA LEU A 42 1.85 -2.48 9.37
C LEU A 42 2.57 -1.68 10.46
N ASP A 43 3.07 -2.39 11.47
CA ASP A 43 3.78 -1.81 12.62
C ASP A 43 4.97 -0.92 12.24
N GLY A 44 5.14 0.18 12.99
CA GLY A 44 6.34 1.00 13.02
C GLY A 44 6.11 2.52 12.92
N LYS A 45 7.07 3.31 13.39
CA LYS A 45 6.96 4.79 13.45
C LYS A 45 6.77 5.38 12.05
N ARG A 46 5.59 5.98 11.79
CA ARG A 46 5.34 6.78 10.59
C ARG A 46 6.29 7.97 10.57
N LYS A 47 7.13 8.08 9.52
CA LYS A 47 7.71 9.35 9.06
C LYS A 47 8.56 9.28 7.77
N SER A 48 8.98 8.11 7.29
CA SER A 48 9.83 8.02 6.07
C SER A 48 9.30 7.03 5.03
N VAL A 49 9.43 7.40 3.76
CA VAL A 49 9.09 6.61 2.56
C VAL A 49 9.99 5.36 2.45
N GLU A 50 11.21 5.44 2.95
CA GLU A 50 12.23 4.39 2.79
C GLU A 50 11.97 3.14 3.66
N PRO A 51 11.64 3.25 4.96
CA PRO A 51 11.15 2.11 5.74
C PRO A 51 9.87 1.48 5.18
N MET A 52 8.99 2.28 4.57
CA MET A 52 7.76 1.78 3.95
C MET A 52 8.03 1.00 2.68
N ALA A 53 8.91 1.50 1.82
CA ALA A 53 9.38 0.81 0.62
C ALA A 53 10.01 -0.55 0.96
N GLY A 54 10.84 -0.58 2.01
CA GLY A 54 11.46 -1.82 2.51
C GLY A 54 10.45 -2.87 2.98
N ARG A 55 9.37 -2.47 3.67
CA ARG A 55 8.29 -3.40 4.08
C ARG A 55 7.49 -3.95 2.92
N LEU A 56 7.28 -3.15 1.89
CA LEU A 56 6.44 -3.51 0.74
C LEU A 56 7.23 -4.23 -0.36
N GLY A 57 8.57 -4.30 -0.26
CA GLY A 57 9.41 -4.87 -1.32
C GLY A 57 9.38 -4.05 -2.62
N LEU A 58 9.14 -2.74 -2.52
CA LEU A 58 8.96 -1.85 -3.66
C LEU A 58 10.11 -0.85 -3.79
N PRO A 59 10.38 -0.32 -5.00
CA PRO A 59 11.29 0.80 -5.17
C PRO A 59 10.81 2.04 -4.41
N ARG A 60 11.71 2.63 -3.60
CA ARG A 60 11.45 3.87 -2.84
C ARG A 60 10.95 5.00 -3.73
N GLN A 61 11.47 5.11 -4.95
CA GLN A 61 11.10 6.16 -5.91
C GLN A 61 9.62 6.12 -6.25
N ASN A 62 9.01 4.93 -6.37
CA ASN A 62 7.61 4.79 -6.75
C ASN A 62 6.68 5.40 -5.69
N LEU A 63 6.94 5.08 -4.42
CA LEU A 63 6.19 5.64 -3.28
C LEU A 63 6.50 7.13 -3.10
N GLY A 64 7.75 7.56 -3.32
CA GLY A 64 8.14 8.97 -3.26
C GLY A 64 7.41 9.83 -4.30
N HIS A 65 7.30 9.36 -5.54
CA HIS A 65 6.57 10.04 -6.61
C HIS A 65 5.07 10.12 -6.32
N PHE A 66 4.46 9.04 -5.84
CA PHE A 66 3.05 9.04 -5.45
C PHE A 66 2.75 10.11 -4.39
N VAL A 67 3.55 10.17 -3.32
CA VAL A 67 3.34 11.15 -2.24
C VAL A 67 3.58 12.59 -2.72
N ALA A 68 4.58 12.82 -3.57
CA ALA A 68 4.96 14.15 -4.04
C ALA A 68 4.07 14.71 -5.16
N GLN A 69 3.39 13.84 -5.94
CA GLN A 69 2.59 14.22 -7.10
C GLN A 69 1.09 13.92 -6.94
N SER A 70 0.63 13.68 -5.71
CA SER A 70 -0.80 13.51 -5.40
C SER A 70 -1.53 14.87 -5.35
N THR A 71 -1.66 15.53 -6.50
CA THR A 71 -2.58 16.65 -6.73
C THR A 71 -3.56 16.30 -7.84
#